data_AF-A0A8F4FQ70-F1
#
_entry.id   AF-A0A8F4FQ70-F1
#
_cell.length_a   1.000
_cell.length_b   1.000
_cell.length_c   1.000
_cell.angle_alpha   90.00
_cell.angle_beta   90.00
_cell.angle_gamma   90.00
#
_symmetry.space_group_name_H-M   'P 1'
#
loop_
_entity.id
_entity.type
_entity.pdbx_description
1 polymer ?
#
loop_
_entity_poly.entity_id
_entity_poly.type
_entity_poly.pdbx_seq_one_letter_code
_entity_poly.pdbx_strand_id
1 'polypeptide(L)'
;MAVRHPVDEVLQGELLDLLRAVQASTPVITTIADGRPNWIVGVDERGVRVETEASREKGTGDQLVAAWMLQVAWDHLRTHGSLQNRYLVATSGLSVKRSSAVCALLARLPGVTVASTRPIELRYQSIA
;
A
#
# COMPACT_ATOMS: atom_id res chain seq x y z
N MET A 1 2.84 24.60 -4.45
CA MET A 1 1.54 24.32 -3.81
C MET A 1 1.63 22.96 -3.15
N ALA A 2 1.40 22.85 -1.85
CA ALA A 2 1.33 21.54 -1.19
C ALA A 2 0.02 20.86 -1.59
N VAL A 3 0.08 19.63 -2.09
CA VAL A 3 -1.11 18.83 -2.36
C VAL A 3 -1.85 18.65 -1.04
N ARG A 4 -3.04 19.25 -0.91
CA ARG A 4 -3.93 18.95 0.21
C ARG A 4 -4.55 17.59 -0.09
N HIS A 5 -4.07 16.56 0.59
CA HIS A 5 -4.68 15.24 0.53
C HIS A 5 -5.95 15.25 1.39
N PRO A 6 -7.07 14.71 0.90
CA PRO A 6 -8.26 14.55 1.71
C PRO A 6 -7.95 13.58 2.85
N VAL A 7 -7.80 14.12 4.06
CA VAL A 7 -7.58 13.35 5.30
C VAL A 7 -8.76 12.44 5.63
N ASP A 8 -9.92 12.69 5.00
CA ASP A 8 -11.18 11.95 5.18
C ASP A 8 -11.49 10.98 4.04
N GLU A 9 -10.54 10.73 3.13
CA GLU A 9 -10.77 9.73 2.07
C GLU A 9 -10.94 8.34 2.69
N VAL A 10 -11.97 7.64 2.25
CA VAL A 10 -12.25 6.26 2.62
C VAL A 10 -11.87 5.33 1.48
N LEU A 11 -11.47 4.11 1.82
CA LEU A 11 -11.23 3.08 0.80
C LEU A 11 -12.54 2.82 0.05
N GLN A 12 -12.49 2.93 -1.27
CA GLN A 12 -13.62 2.58 -2.12
C GLN A 12 -13.89 1.08 -2.06
N GLY A 13 -15.15 0.68 -2.27
CA GLY A 13 -15.63 -0.69 -2.04
C GLY A 13 -14.76 -1.78 -2.68
N GLU A 14 -14.39 -1.61 -3.95
CA GLU A 14 -13.53 -2.58 -4.66
C GLU A 14 -12.17 -2.76 -3.96
N LEU A 15 -11.47 -1.66 -3.67
CA LEU A 15 -10.14 -1.73 -3.04
C LEU A 15 -10.24 -2.25 -1.61
N LEU A 16 -11.28 -1.86 -0.87
CA LEU A 16 -11.54 -2.35 0.49
C LEU A 16 -11.74 -3.87 0.51
N ASP A 17 -12.57 -4.41 -0.39
CA ASP A 17 -12.87 -5.83 -0.47
C ASP A 17 -11.63 -6.64 -0.88
N LEU A 18 -10.84 -6.12 -1.82
CA LEU A 18 -9.57 -6.71 -2.21
C LEU A 18 -8.58 -6.76 -1.03
N LEU A 19 -8.43 -5.68 -0.27
CA LEU A 19 -7.53 -5.65 0.88
C LEU A 19 -8.00 -6.56 2.02
N ARG A 20 -9.31 -6.69 2.23
CA ARG A 20 -9.88 -7.69 3.16
C ARG A 20 -9.59 -9.12 2.71
N ALA A 21 -9.70 -9.40 1.42
CA ALA A 21 -9.33 -10.70 0.87
C ALA A 21 -7.83 -11.00 1.05
N VAL A 22 -6.96 -9.99 0.89
CA VAL A 22 -5.52 -10.12 1.21
C VAL A 22 -5.33 -10.45 2.69
N GLN A 23 -5.99 -9.73 3.61
CA GLN A 23 -5.88 -10.02 5.05
C GLN A 23 -6.31 -11.45 5.37
N ALA A 24 -7.42 -11.92 4.80
CA ALA A 24 -7.96 -13.25 5.06
C ALA A 24 -7.07 -14.38 4.51
N SER A 25 -6.45 -14.18 3.35
CA SER A 25 -5.62 -15.20 2.69
C SER A 25 -4.16 -15.16 3.11
N THR A 26 -3.61 -13.97 3.36
CA THR A 26 -2.19 -13.73 3.64
C THR A 26 -2.03 -12.59 4.64
N PRO A 27 -2.23 -12.83 5.95
CA PRO A 27 -2.15 -11.80 6.98
C PRO A 27 -0.72 -11.29 7.22
N VAL A 28 0.30 -11.90 6.61
CA VAL A 28 1.70 -11.47 6.70
C VAL A 28 2.23 -11.17 5.30
N ILE A 29 2.52 -9.89 5.03
CA ILE A 29 3.11 -9.44 3.77
C ILE A 29 4.56 -9.03 3.99
N THR A 30 5.41 -9.30 3.02
CA THR A 30 6.82 -8.93 3.08
C THR A 30 7.07 -7.57 2.43
N THR A 31 7.91 -6.76 3.05
CA THR A 31 8.46 -5.54 2.45
C THR A 31 9.25 -5.92 1.21
N ILE A 32 8.96 -5.28 0.08
CA ILE A 32 9.54 -5.66 -1.22
C ILE A 32 11.07 -5.50 -1.26
N ALA A 33 11.64 -4.50 -0.56
CA ALA A 33 13.06 -4.17 -0.67
C ALA A 33 14.01 -5.10 0.11
N ASP A 34 13.56 -5.62 1.26
CA ASP A 34 14.39 -6.34 2.23
C ASP A 34 13.73 -7.62 2.80
N GLY A 35 12.50 -7.93 2.39
CA GLY A 35 11.80 -9.15 2.78
C GLY A 35 11.23 -9.14 4.21
N ARG A 36 11.39 -8.05 4.97
CA ARG A 36 10.92 -8.00 6.36
C ARG A 36 9.40 -8.15 6.45
N PRO A 37 8.88 -8.90 7.43
CA PRO A 37 7.44 -9.11 7.57
C PRO A 37 6.72 -7.84 8.06
N ASN A 38 5.52 -7.65 7.53
CA ASN A 38 4.49 -6.73 8.00
C ASN A 38 3.22 -7.55 8.25
N TRP A 39 2.70 -7.53 9.46
CA TRP A 39 1.47 -8.22 9.84
C TRP A 39 0.28 -7.29 9.65
N ILE A 40 -0.72 -7.71 8.87
CA ILE A 40 -1.98 -7.00 8.69
C ILE A 40 -2.87 -7.33 9.88
N VAL A 41 -3.04 -6.36 10.79
CA VAL A 41 -3.85 -6.54 12.01
C VAL A 41 -5.31 -6.13 11.82
N GLY A 42 -5.60 -5.29 10.83
CA GLY A 42 -6.96 -4.86 10.53
C GLY A 42 -7.08 -4.14 9.20
N VAL A 43 -8.23 -4.33 8.55
CA VAL A 43 -8.63 -3.61 7.34
C VAL A 43 -10.02 -3.04 7.54
N ASP A 44 -10.15 -1.73 7.43
CA ASP A 44 -11.42 -1.01 7.45
C ASP A 44 -11.41 0.16 6.46
N GLU A 45 -12.51 0.90 6.39
CA GLU A 45 -12.68 2.03 5.47
C GLU A 45 -11.62 3.13 5.64
N ARG A 46 -10.96 3.22 6.80
CA ARG A 46 -9.92 4.23 7.10
C ARG A 46 -8.54 3.80 6.60
N GLY A 47 -8.39 2.52 6.22
CA GLY A 47 -7.16 1.98 5.66
C GLY A 47 -6.77 0.62 6.24
N VAL A 48 -5.47 0.34 6.20
CA VAL A 48 -4.89 -0.93 6.65
C VAL A 48 -3.97 -0.68 7.83
N ARG A 49 -4.23 -1.35 8.94
CA ARG A 49 -3.35 -1.34 10.10
C ARG A 49 -2.31 -2.45 9.96
N VAL A 50 -1.05 -2.08 10.05
CA VAL A 50 0.10 -2.99 9.91
C VAL A 50 1.04 -2.91 11.10
N GLU A 51 1.50 -4.06 11.57
CA GLU A 51 2.62 -4.16 12.49
C GLU A 51 3.88 -4.57 11.76
N THR A 52 5.02 -4.07 12.20
CA THR A 52 6.35 -4.44 11.72
C THR A 52 7.13 -5.08 12.86
N GLU A 53 8.24 -5.76 12.56
CA GLU A 53 9.12 -6.28 13.62
C GLU A 53 9.54 -5.16 14.57
N ALA A 54 9.97 -4.03 14.01
CA ALA A 54 10.39 -2.87 14.77
C ALA A 54 9.26 -2.29 15.65
N SER A 55 8.01 -2.29 15.20
CA SER A 55 6.90 -1.77 16.02
C SER A 55 6.47 -2.73 17.11
N ARG A 56 6.61 -4.05 16.89
CA ARG A 56 6.43 -5.08 17.92
C ARG A 56 7.50 -5.03 18.99
N GLU A 57 8.77 -4.98 18.58
CA GLU A 57 9.91 -4.88 19.49
C GLU A 57 9.85 -3.62 20.36
N LYS A 58 9.42 -2.50 19.79
CA LYS A 58 9.33 -1.20 20.50
C LYS A 58 8.02 -1.02 21.27
N GLY A 59 7.06 -1.93 21.14
CA GLY A 59 5.74 -1.80 21.76
C GLY A 59 4.95 -0.56 21.32
N THR A 60 5.22 -0.01 20.13
CA THR A 60 4.59 1.22 19.64
C THR A 60 3.19 1.01 19.06
N GLY A 61 2.73 -0.25 19.04
CA GLY A 61 1.47 -0.65 18.40
C GLY A 61 1.55 -0.76 16.88
N ASP A 62 0.40 -0.99 16.28
CA ASP A 62 0.19 -1.02 14.84
C ASP A 62 0.20 0.39 14.23
N GLN A 63 0.53 0.45 12.94
CA GLN A 63 0.58 1.68 12.18
C GLN A 63 -0.49 1.68 11.10
N LEU A 64 -1.25 2.78 11.01
CA LEU A 64 -2.25 2.95 9.96
C LEU A 64 -1.59 3.36 8.63
N VAL A 65 -1.72 2.53 7.61
CA VAL A 65 -1.59 2.94 6.21
C VAL A 65 -2.96 3.51 5.80
N ALA A 66 -3.04 4.85 5.75
CA ALA A 66 -4.31 5.55 5.58
C ALA A 66 -4.95 5.26 4.21
N ALA A 67 -6.28 5.26 4.17
CA ALA A 67 -7.08 5.00 2.98
C ALA A 67 -6.66 5.85 1.77
N TRP A 68 -6.51 7.17 1.94
CA TRP A 68 -6.08 8.05 0.85
C TRP A 68 -4.75 7.60 0.21
N MET A 69 -3.79 7.09 1.00
CA MET A 69 -2.48 6.65 0.51
C MET A 69 -2.62 5.44 -0.41
N LEU A 70 -3.52 4.53 -0.04
CA LEU A 70 -3.80 3.31 -0.79
C LEU A 70 -4.63 3.63 -2.03
N GLN A 71 -5.66 4.46 -1.90
CA GLN A 71 -6.55 4.84 -2.97
C GLN A 71 -5.80 5.59 -4.08
N VAL A 72 -5.06 6.64 -3.74
CA VAL A 72 -4.30 7.41 -4.75
C VAL A 72 -3.23 6.56 -5.45
N ALA A 73 -2.58 5.65 -4.73
CA ALA A 73 -1.59 4.76 -5.30
C ALA A 73 -2.23 3.71 -6.22
N TRP A 74 -3.38 3.16 -5.83
CA TRP A 74 -4.15 2.21 -6.62
C TRP A 74 -4.69 2.83 -7.90
N ASP A 75 -5.32 4.00 -7.80
CA ASP A 75 -5.88 4.73 -8.93
C ASP A 75 -4.79 5.11 -9.94
N HIS A 76 -3.63 5.57 -9.45
CA HIS A 76 -2.48 5.84 -10.30
C HIS A 76 -1.99 4.57 -11.01
N LEU A 77 -1.83 3.48 -10.27
CA LEU A 77 -1.34 2.20 -10.80
C LEU A 77 -2.28 1.64 -11.87
N ARG A 78 -3.60 1.69 -11.65
CA ARG A 78 -4.60 1.29 -12.65
C ARG A 78 -4.58 2.17 -13.89
N THR A 79 -4.51 3.48 -13.70
CA THR A 79 -4.56 4.46 -14.81
C THR A 79 -3.33 4.37 -15.70
N HIS A 80 -2.14 4.19 -15.12
CA HIS A 80 -0.87 4.26 -15.84
C HIS A 80 -0.23 2.89 -16.09
N GLY A 81 -0.79 1.82 -15.54
CA GLY A 81 -0.25 0.45 -15.60
C GLY A 81 1.08 0.25 -14.87
N SER A 82 1.63 1.30 -14.23
CA SER A 82 2.89 1.24 -13.49
C SER A 82 2.95 2.24 -12.34
N LEU A 83 3.68 1.89 -11.29
CA LEU A 83 3.90 2.74 -10.13
C LEU A 83 5.29 2.51 -9.55
N GLN A 84 6.14 3.54 -9.57
CA GLN A 84 7.45 3.50 -8.92
C GLN A 84 7.37 4.10 -7.52
N ASN A 85 8.05 3.47 -6.57
CA ASN A 85 8.07 3.95 -5.18
C ASN A 85 8.62 5.38 -5.04
N ARG A 86 9.58 5.78 -5.90
CA ARG A 86 10.10 7.15 -5.93
C ARG A 86 9.02 8.20 -6.21
N TYR A 87 8.04 7.85 -7.03
CA TYR A 87 6.94 8.75 -7.40
C TYR A 87 5.93 8.89 -6.26
N LEU A 88 5.74 7.83 -5.47
CA LEU A 88 4.93 7.90 -4.24
C LEU A 88 5.50 8.91 -3.24
N VAL A 89 6.82 8.88 -3.02
CA VAL A 89 7.46 9.69 -1.98
C VAL A 89 7.71 11.14 -2.41
N ALA A 90 7.92 11.37 -3.71
CA ALA A 90 8.25 12.70 -4.23
C ALA A 90 7.17 13.74 -3.88
N THR A 91 7.60 14.93 -3.46
CA THR A 91 6.69 16.08 -3.24
C THR A 91 6.04 16.55 -4.54
N SER A 92 6.70 16.34 -5.68
CA SER A 92 6.14 16.53 -7.02
C SER A 92 5.27 15.35 -7.49
N GLY A 93 5.21 14.27 -6.71
CA GLY A 93 4.38 13.10 -6.95
C GLY A 93 3.24 13.01 -5.94
N LEU A 94 3.03 11.84 -5.33
CA LEU A 94 1.84 11.57 -4.50
C LEU A 94 2.02 11.90 -3.01
N SER A 95 3.23 12.29 -2.57
CA SER A 95 3.58 12.60 -1.17
C SER A 95 3.14 11.54 -0.12
N VAL A 96 3.07 10.29 -0.54
CA VAL A 96 2.67 9.15 0.28
C VAL A 96 3.83 8.76 1.22
N LYS A 97 3.63 9.02 2.51
CA LYS A 97 4.47 8.44 3.57
C LYS A 97 4.20 6.93 3.67
N ARG A 98 5.17 6.16 4.19
CA ARG A 98 5.07 4.68 4.28
C ARG A 98 4.85 4.00 2.91
N SER A 99 5.42 4.58 1.86
CA SER A 99 5.30 4.10 0.47
C SER A 99 5.71 2.64 0.28
N SER A 100 6.62 2.11 1.11
CA SER A 100 7.01 0.69 1.10
C SER A 100 5.86 -0.23 1.50
N ALA A 101 5.11 0.11 2.56
CA ALA A 101 3.95 -0.65 3.01
C ALA A 101 2.81 -0.60 1.98
N VAL A 102 2.58 0.58 1.38
CA VAL A 102 1.62 0.75 0.27
C VAL A 102 1.98 -0.17 -0.90
N CYS A 103 3.25 -0.16 -1.36
CA CYS A 103 3.67 -1.05 -2.42
C CYS A 103 3.52 -2.54 -2.05
N ALA A 104 3.86 -2.92 -0.82
CA ALA A 104 3.73 -4.30 -0.35
C ALA A 104 2.28 -4.78 -0.32
N LEU A 105 1.33 -3.91 0.07
CA LEU A 105 -0.11 -4.21 0.05
C LEU A 105 -0.63 -4.33 -1.39
N LEU A 106 -0.32 -3.35 -2.24
CA LEU A 106 -0.76 -3.37 -3.65
C LEU A 106 -0.19 -4.57 -4.42
N ALA A 107 1.04 -5.01 -4.12
CA ALA A 107 1.66 -6.18 -4.74
C ALA A 107 0.93 -7.51 -4.45
N ARG A 108 -0.04 -7.53 -3.52
CA ARG A 108 -0.88 -8.70 -3.24
C ARG A 108 -2.22 -8.66 -3.97
N LEU A 109 -2.54 -7.55 -4.63
CA LEU A 109 -3.80 -7.43 -5.34
C LEU A 109 -3.75 -8.20 -6.67
N PRO A 110 -4.89 -8.76 -7.11
CA PRO A 110 -5.00 -9.38 -8.43
C PRO A 110 -4.56 -8.43 -9.54
N GLY A 111 -3.74 -8.94 -10.47
CA GLY A 111 -3.27 -8.20 -11.63
C GLY A 111 -2.06 -7.31 -11.34
N VAL A 112 -1.61 -7.21 -10.08
CA VAL A 112 -0.40 -6.47 -9.72
C VAL A 112 0.80 -7.40 -9.66
N THR A 113 1.90 -6.98 -10.29
CA THR A 113 3.18 -7.68 -10.25
C THR A 113 4.30 -6.73 -9.83
N VAL A 114 5.33 -7.28 -9.18
CA VAL A 114 6.56 -6.52 -8.84
C VAL A 114 7.52 -6.64 -10.02
N ALA A 115 7.69 -5.56 -10.77
CA ALA A 115 8.59 -5.52 -11.93
C ALA A 115 10.04 -5.25 -11.54
N SER A 116 10.27 -4.55 -10.42
CA SER A 116 11.60 -4.35 -9.85
C SER A 116 11.51 -4.17 -8.34
N THR A 117 12.56 -4.59 -7.63
CA THR A 117 12.71 -4.37 -6.17
C THR A 117 13.64 -3.20 -5.84
N ARG A 118 14.49 -2.76 -6.79
CA ARG A 118 15.48 -1.67 -6.61
C ARG A 118 15.68 -0.88 -7.91
N PRO A 119 15.06 0.30 -8.06
CA PRO A 119 13.99 0.84 -7.20
C PRO A 119 12.71 0.02 -7.32
N ILE A 120 11.87 0.03 -6.28
CA ILE A 120 10.58 -0.70 -6.30
C ILE A 120 9.70 -0.14 -7.43
N GLU A 121 9.22 -1.05 -8.27
CA GLU A 121 8.26 -0.78 -9.34
C GLU A 121 7.18 -1.85 -9.38
N LEU A 122 5.93 -1.40 -9.36
CA LEU A 122 4.75 -2.23 -9.57
C LEU A 122 4.24 -2.06 -11.00
N ARG A 123 3.69 -3.13 -11.56
CA ARG A 123 2.95 -3.13 -12.81
C ARG A 123 1.55 -3.67 -12.57
N TYR A 124 0.59 -3.12 -13.30
CA TYR A 124 -0.78 -3.60 -13.29
C TYR A 124 -1.22 -4.01 -14.68
N GLN A 125 -1.75 -5.21 -14.78
CA GLN A 125 -2.41 -5.73 -15.96
C GLN A 125 -3.82 -6.11 -15.55
N SER A 126 -4.81 -5.49 -16.20
CA SER A 126 -6.22 -5.81 -15.95
C SER A 126 -6.41 -7.30 -16.22
N ILE A 127 -6.96 -8.00 -15.25
CA ILE A 127 -7.42 -9.38 -15.45
C ILE A 127 -8.79 -9.25 -16.12
N ALA A 128 -8.93 -9.87 -17.29
CA ALA A 128 -10.18 -9.92 -18.06
C ALA A 128 -11.20 -10.87 -17.42
#